data_AF-A0A2N2CE80-F1
#
_entry.id   AF-A0A2N2CE80-F1
#
_cell.length_a   1.000
_cell.length_b   1.000
_cell.length_c   1.000
_cell.angle_alpha   90.00
_cell.angle_beta   90.00
_cell.angle_gamma   90.00
#
_symmetry.space_group_name_H-M   'P 1'
#
loop_
_entity.id
_entity.type
_entity.pdbx_description
1 polymer ?
#
loop_
_entity_poly.entity_id
_entity_poly.type
_entity_poly.pdbx_seq_one_letter_code
_entity_poly.pdbx_strand_id
1 'polypeptide(L)'
;MTLQLGLATFSGGFIFAFLIRIIWGELVGNFGPIGGWLAAGFIVGTAWSLNHGVGLIYQTGAAWIDMAYAAGFGLFTANIIVDKADAGKGFVNLVFAIVGGLLGGFLLSCMG
;
A
#
# COMPACT_ATOMS: atom_id res chain seq x y z
N MET A 1 21.91 4.64 -6.35
CA MET A 1 20.79 5.56 -6.07
C MET A 1 21.37 6.88 -5.58
N THR A 2 20.93 8.02 -6.12
CA THR A 2 21.33 9.34 -5.61
C THR A 2 20.52 9.70 -4.36
N LEU A 3 20.99 10.66 -3.57
CA LEU A 3 20.22 11.15 -2.40
C LEU A 3 18.82 11.63 -2.80
N GLN A 4 18.71 12.36 -3.92
CA GLN A 4 17.43 12.82 -4.45
C GLN A 4 16.46 11.67 -4.73
N LEU A 5 16.93 10.60 -5.38
CA LEU A 5 16.11 9.42 -5.65
C LEU A 5 15.69 8.72 -4.35
N GLY A 6 16.57 8.68 -3.34
CA GLY A 6 16.24 8.14 -2.03
C GLY A 6 15.14 8.93 -1.32
N LEU A 7 15.23 10.26 -1.32
CA LEU A 7 14.23 11.13 -0.72
C LEU A 7 12.89 11.06 -1.46
N ALA A 8 12.92 11.03 -2.79
CA ALA A 8 11.72 10.83 -3.59
C ALA A 8 11.05 9.49 -3.27
N THR A 9 11.83 8.41 -3.22
CA THR A 9 11.33 7.06 -2.94
C THR A 9 10.73 6.97 -1.54
N PHE A 10 11.40 7.53 -0.54
CA PHE A 10 10.88 7.64 0.81
C PHE A 10 9.55 8.39 0.84
N SER A 11 9.47 9.53 0.15
CA SER A 11 8.26 10.36 0.10
C SER A 11 7.11 9.64 -0.59
N GLY A 12 7.39 8.93 -1.70
CA GLY A 12 6.40 8.14 -2.44
C GLY A 12 5.87 6.93 -1.67
N GLY A 13 6.74 6.23 -0.93
CA GLY A 13 6.32 5.16 -0.01
C GLY A 13 5.50 5.70 1.17
N PHE A 14 5.97 6.82 1.77
CA PHE A 14 5.31 7.45 2.90
C PHE A 14 3.90 7.95 2.55
N ILE A 15 3.74 8.71 1.45
CA ILE A 15 2.46 9.31 1.10
C ILE A 15 1.37 8.26 0.92
N PHE A 16 1.71 7.11 0.31
CA PHE A 16 0.74 6.03 0.12
C PHE A 16 0.26 5.43 1.45
N ALA A 17 1.20 5.02 2.31
CA ALA A 17 0.87 4.48 3.63
C ALA A 17 0.09 5.49 4.50
N PHE A 18 0.50 6.76 4.44
CA PHE A 18 -0.11 7.84 5.18
C PHE A 18 -1.56 8.08 4.73
N LEU A 19 -1.81 8.21 3.42
CA LEU A 19 -3.16 8.43 2.88
C LEU A 19 -4.12 7.29 3.23
N ILE A 20 -3.67 6.01 3.19
CA ILE A 20 -4.50 4.89 3.65
C ILE A 20 -4.92 5.12 5.11
N ARG A 21 -3.95 5.48 5.97
CA ARG A 21 -4.18 5.61 7.40
C ARG A 21 -5.17 6.70 7.78
N ILE A 22 -5.17 7.82 7.06
CA ILE A 22 -6.01 8.98 7.40
C ILE A 22 -7.34 9.05 6.64
N ILE A 23 -7.45 8.44 5.44
CA ILE A 23 -8.62 8.62 4.57
C ILE A 23 -9.43 7.32 4.43
N TRP A 24 -8.79 6.15 4.38
CA TRP A 24 -9.50 4.91 4.03
C TRP A 24 -10.62 4.59 5.03
N GLY A 25 -10.31 4.67 6.34
CA GLY A 25 -11.28 4.40 7.39
C GLY A 25 -12.50 5.33 7.34
N GLU A 26 -12.27 6.62 7.05
CA GLU A 26 -13.34 7.62 6.90
C GLU A 26 -14.24 7.35 5.68
N LEU A 27 -13.65 6.97 4.55
CA LEU A 27 -14.44 6.62 3.36
C LEU A 27 -15.31 5.39 3.63
N VAL A 28 -14.77 4.36 4.26
CA VAL A 28 -15.54 3.17 4.63
C VAL A 28 -16.60 3.48 5.69
N GLY A 29 -16.27 4.32 6.68
CA GLY A 29 -17.21 4.73 7.72
C GLY A 29 -18.43 5.47 7.17
N ASN A 30 -18.22 6.34 6.18
CA ASN A 30 -19.28 7.17 5.59
C ASN A 30 -20.05 6.50 4.45
N PHE A 31 -19.40 5.65 3.66
CA PHE A 31 -19.99 5.05 2.44
C PHE A 31 -20.10 3.52 2.49
N GLY A 32 -19.79 2.89 3.62
CA GLY A 32 -19.81 1.44 3.79
C GLY A 32 -18.83 0.74 2.83
N PRO A 33 -19.18 -0.46 2.30
CA PRO A 33 -18.33 -1.20 1.38
C PRO A 33 -17.95 -0.41 0.11
N ILE A 34 -18.83 0.47 -0.38
CA ILE A 34 -18.54 1.34 -1.54
C ILE A 34 -17.40 2.30 -1.21
N GLY A 35 -17.31 2.76 0.05
CA GLY A 35 -16.18 3.56 0.53
C GLY A 35 -14.83 2.88 0.35
N GLY A 36 -14.78 1.54 0.50
CA GLY A 36 -13.58 0.76 0.22
C GLY A 36 -13.18 0.77 -1.26
N TRP A 37 -14.16 0.70 -2.16
CA TRP A 37 -13.91 0.84 -3.61
C TRP A 37 -13.45 2.24 -4.00
N LEU A 38 -14.05 3.27 -3.40
CA LEU A 38 -13.61 4.66 -3.58
C LEU A 38 -12.18 4.87 -3.07
N ALA A 39 -11.86 4.34 -1.88
CA ALA A 39 -10.53 4.38 -1.32
C ALA A 39 -9.52 3.67 -2.23
N ALA A 40 -9.86 2.49 -2.74
CA ALA A 40 -9.02 1.77 -3.69
C ALA A 40 -8.76 2.60 -4.96
N GLY A 41 -9.80 3.16 -5.59
CA GLY A 41 -9.63 3.97 -6.79
C GLY A 41 -8.82 5.24 -6.56
N PHE A 42 -9.21 6.05 -5.56
CA PHE A 42 -8.61 7.36 -5.35
C PHE A 42 -7.27 7.30 -4.62
N ILE A 43 -7.15 6.52 -3.53
CA ILE A 43 -5.90 6.45 -2.76
C ILE A 43 -4.87 5.63 -3.52
N VAL A 44 -5.21 4.38 -3.87
CA VAL A 44 -4.24 3.49 -4.54
C VAL A 44 -3.94 3.99 -5.95
N GLY A 45 -4.96 4.40 -6.72
CA GLY A 45 -4.76 4.93 -8.07
C GLY A 45 -3.90 6.19 -8.11
N THR A 46 -4.19 7.19 -7.26
CA THR A 46 -3.40 8.42 -7.21
C THR A 46 -1.97 8.16 -6.74
N ALA A 47 -1.79 7.38 -5.68
CA ALA A 47 -0.46 7.03 -5.19
C ALA A 47 0.34 6.25 -6.23
N TRP A 48 -0.31 5.34 -6.96
CA TRP A 48 0.30 4.62 -8.07
C TRP A 48 0.74 5.57 -9.20
N SER A 49 -0.11 6.53 -9.60
CA SER A 49 0.24 7.52 -10.62
C SER A 49 1.41 8.41 -10.19
N LEU A 50 1.50 8.77 -8.92
CA LEU A 50 2.65 9.53 -8.39
C LEU A 50 3.92 8.67 -8.33
N ASN A 51 3.82 7.45 -7.79
CA ASN A 51 4.97 6.59 -7.57
C ASN A 51 5.58 6.05 -8.85
N HIS A 52 4.74 5.62 -9.80
CA HIS A 52 5.18 4.94 -11.03
C HIS A 52 4.98 5.78 -12.28
N GLY A 53 3.94 6.63 -12.32
CA GLY A 53 3.71 7.53 -13.44
C GLY A 53 4.66 8.73 -13.42
N VAL A 54 4.75 9.42 -12.28
CA VAL A 54 5.67 10.57 -12.07
C VAL A 54 7.06 10.11 -11.63
N GLY A 55 7.20 8.89 -11.13
CA GLY A 55 8.49 8.29 -10.78
C GLY A 55 9.03 8.73 -9.41
N LEU A 56 8.15 8.94 -8.42
CA LEU A 56 8.62 9.19 -7.05
C LEU A 56 9.38 7.99 -6.49
N ILE A 57 8.96 6.77 -6.78
CA ILE A 57 9.70 5.58 -6.37
C ILE A 57 10.67 5.17 -7.48
N TYR A 58 11.96 5.15 -7.13
CA TYR A 58 12.99 4.66 -8.02
C TYR A 58 12.85 3.14 -8.22
N GLN A 59 12.65 2.72 -9.47
CA GLN A 59 12.52 1.32 -9.87
C GLN A 59 13.60 0.91 -10.87
N THR A 60 14.04 -0.33 -10.75
CA THR A 60 15.03 -0.96 -11.64
C THR A 60 14.48 -2.17 -12.39
N GLY A 61 13.23 -2.54 -12.18
CA GLY A 61 12.60 -3.73 -12.77
C GLY A 61 11.15 -3.48 -13.17
N ALA A 62 10.53 -4.48 -13.81
CA ALA A 62 9.17 -4.38 -14.35
C ALA A 62 8.07 -4.55 -13.28
N ALA A 63 8.40 -5.10 -12.11
CA ALA A 63 7.43 -5.34 -11.04
C ALA A 63 7.27 -4.10 -10.15
N TRP A 64 6.04 -3.64 -9.98
CA TRP A 64 5.68 -2.44 -9.21
C TRP A 64 5.11 -2.78 -7.83
N ILE A 65 5.90 -3.47 -7.02
CA ILE A 65 5.50 -4.00 -5.70
C ILE A 65 5.97 -3.15 -4.50
N ASP A 66 6.87 -2.20 -4.73
CA ASP A 66 7.52 -1.37 -3.71
C ASP A 66 6.53 -0.53 -2.89
N MET A 67 5.55 0.14 -3.52
CA MET A 67 4.55 0.90 -2.77
C MET A 67 3.68 -0.02 -1.89
N ALA A 68 3.41 -1.26 -2.32
CA ALA A 68 2.67 -2.23 -1.53
C ALA A 68 3.45 -2.67 -0.29
N TYR A 69 4.77 -2.85 -0.40
CA TYR A 69 5.63 -3.07 0.78
C TYR A 69 5.63 -1.86 1.71
N ALA A 70 5.72 -0.64 1.16
CA ALA A 70 5.70 0.58 1.97
C ALA A 70 4.41 0.70 2.79
N ALA A 71 3.25 0.46 2.16
CA ALA A 71 1.97 0.41 2.86
C ALA A 71 1.90 -0.73 3.88
N GLY A 72 2.35 -1.94 3.51
CA GLY A 72 2.35 -3.11 4.40
C GLY A 72 3.13 -2.85 5.69
N PHE A 73 4.39 -2.42 5.58
CA PHE A 73 5.21 -2.13 6.75
C PHE A 73 4.72 -0.89 7.50
N GLY A 74 4.37 0.19 6.79
CA GLY A 74 3.90 1.43 7.40
C GLY A 74 2.63 1.23 8.24
N LEU A 75 1.64 0.53 7.69
CA LEU A 75 0.39 0.24 8.40
C LEU A 75 0.59 -0.78 9.52
N PHE A 76 1.41 -1.81 9.30
CA PHE A 76 1.73 -2.79 10.33
C PHE A 76 2.39 -2.13 11.55
N THR A 77 3.41 -1.30 11.31
CA THR A 77 4.09 -0.54 12.36
C THR A 77 3.13 0.45 13.05
N ALA A 78 2.30 1.17 12.28
CA ALA A 78 1.32 2.09 12.84
C ALA A 78 0.31 1.35 13.75
N ASN A 79 -0.20 0.20 13.34
CA ASN A 79 -1.15 -0.58 14.14
C ASN A 79 -0.53 -1.03 15.47
N ILE A 80 0.73 -1.48 15.46
CA ILE A 80 1.41 -1.91 16.71
C ILE A 80 1.69 -0.70 17.62
N ILE A 81 2.25 0.37 17.07
CA ILE A 81 2.76 1.49 17.87
C ILE A 81 1.64 2.43 18.32
N VAL A 82 0.74 2.79 17.41
CA VAL A 82 -0.33 3.78 17.63
C VAL A 82 -1.56 3.11 18.22
N ASP A 83 -2.06 2.04 17.58
CA ASP A 83 -3.30 1.38 18.02
C ASP A 83 -3.07 0.36 19.14
N LYS A 84 -1.81 0.12 19.52
CA LYS A 84 -1.43 -0.92 20.49
C LYS A 84 -1.99 -2.30 20.11
N ALA A 85 -2.11 -2.55 18.80
CA ALA A 85 -2.62 -3.80 18.27
C ALA A 85 -1.68 -4.97 18.59
N ASP A 86 -2.25 -6.16 18.73
CA ASP A 86 -1.50 -7.38 18.95
C ASP A 86 -0.66 -7.75 17.71
N ALA A 87 0.66 -7.79 17.90
CA ALA A 87 1.60 -8.08 16.82
C ALA A 87 1.43 -9.50 16.25
N GLY A 88 1.06 -10.47 17.09
CA GLY A 88 0.85 -11.86 16.67
C GLY A 88 -0.34 -12.00 15.71
N LYS A 89 -1.48 -11.38 16.04
CA LYS A 89 -2.65 -11.29 15.16
C LYS A 89 -2.35 -10.50 13.89
N GLY A 90 -1.58 -9.42 14.01
CA GLY A 90 -1.10 -8.67 12.85
C GLY A 90 -0.30 -9.56 11.89
N PHE A 91 0.58 -10.41 12.42
CA PHE A 91 1.40 -11.31 11.61
C PHE A 91 0.54 -12.36 10.88
N VAL A 92 -0.50 -12.88 11.53
CA VAL A 92 -1.49 -13.75 10.87
C VAL A 92 -2.14 -13.04 9.68
N ASN A 93 -2.56 -11.77 9.86
CA ASN A 93 -3.12 -10.98 8.77
C ASN A 93 -2.12 -10.75 7.63
N LEU A 94 -0.84 -10.55 7.95
CA LEU A 94 0.23 -10.42 6.95
C LEU A 94 0.39 -11.70 6.13
N VAL A 95 0.32 -12.88 6.75
CA VAL A 95 0.36 -14.16 6.02
C VAL A 95 -0.80 -14.26 5.04
N PHE A 96 -2.02 -13.94 5.46
CA PHE A 96 -3.19 -13.95 4.57
C PHE A 96 -3.07 -12.92 3.45
N ALA A 97 -2.49 -11.74 3.73
CA ALA A 97 -2.23 -10.73 2.70
C ALA A 97 -1.24 -11.23 1.64
N ILE A 98 -0.18 -11.94 2.05
CA ILE A 98 0.79 -12.57 1.13
C ILE A 98 0.09 -13.64 0.29
N VAL A 99 -0.70 -14.53 0.90
CA VAL A 99 -1.47 -15.55 0.18
C VAL A 99 -2.42 -14.92 -0.83
N GLY A 100 -3.16 -13.88 -0.43
CA GLY A 100 -4.04 -13.13 -1.34
C GLY A 100 -3.28 -12.47 -2.49
N GLY A 101 -2.12 -11.88 -2.22
CA GLY A 101 -1.26 -11.28 -3.23
C GLY A 101 -0.72 -12.30 -4.23
N LEU A 102 -0.29 -13.48 -3.75
CA LEU A 102 0.15 -14.58 -4.61
C LEU A 102 -0.98 -15.12 -5.49
N LEU A 103 -2.18 -15.29 -4.92
CA LEU A 103 -3.35 -15.72 -5.68
C LEU A 103 -3.77 -14.68 -6.73
N GLY A 104 -3.75 -13.39 -6.38
CA GLY A 104 -4.02 -12.30 -7.31
C GLY A 104 -3.00 -12.25 -8.45
N GLY A 105 -1.71 -12.37 -8.13
CA GLY A 105 -0.65 -12.44 -9.14
C GLY A 105 -0.77 -13.68 -10.04
N PHE A 106 -1.13 -14.83 -9.47
CA PHE A 106 -1.40 -16.04 -10.24
C PHE A 106 -2.58 -15.86 -11.20
N LEU A 107 -3.71 -15.33 -10.72
CA LEU A 107 -4.87 -15.05 -11.57
C LEU A 107 -4.51 -14.11 -12.72
N LEU A 108 -3.75 -13.04 -12.44
CA LEU A 108 -3.28 -12.12 -13.47
C LEU A 108 -2.38 -12.83 -14.49
N SER A 109 -1.50 -13.74 -14.06
CA SER A 109 -0.66 -14.52 -14.98
C SER A 109 -1.46 -15.43 -15.91
N CYS A 110 -2.68 -15.80 -15.53
CA CYS A 110 -3.59 -16.55 -16.39
C CYS A 110 -4.35 -15.67 -17.39
N MET A 111 -4.31 -14.34 -17.26
CA MET A 111 -5.08 -13.39 -18.09
C MET A 111 -4.31 -12.85 -19.30
N GLY A 112 -3.01 -13.14 -19.42
CA GLY A 112 -2.17 -12.76 -20.57
C GLY A 112 -1.26 -11.58 -20.29
#